data_AF-A0A1H8AK96-F1
#
_entry.id   AF-A0A1H8AK96-F1
#
_cell.length_a   1.000
_cell.length_b   1.000
_cell.length_c   1.000
_cell.angle_alpha   90.00
_cell.angle_beta   90.00
_cell.angle_gamma   90.00
#
_symmetry.space_group_name_H-M   'P 1'
#
loop_
_entity.id
_entity.type
_entity.pdbx_description
1 polymer ?
#
loop_
_entity_poly.entity_id
_entity_poly.type
_entity_poly.pdbx_seq_one_letter_code
_entity_poly.pdbx_strand_id
1 'polypeptide(L)'
;MAVQDKKTLLKDLIESGKTKGKLSTKEINDVLEELDFDVEQVDKLYDTLESHNIEIIEDFTAPVDVDIIPGEPEELESSLASEGISIDDPVKVYLKEIGRVPLLTPEEEIDLATRMAEGDPAARKRLSEANLRLVVSIAKRYVGRGMQFLDLIQEGNLGLIKAVEKFDYTKGFKFSTYATWWIRQAITRAIADQARTIRIPVHMVETINKVKKVSSQLLHKNGHEPTAEEISVELDMPVEKVREIMRVAQEPVSLETPIGEEEDSHLGDFIPDDDAPAPAEAASHTLLKEQLSDVLQTLTQREEKVLRLRFGLEDGRSRTLEEVGKEFNVTRERIRQIEAKALRKLRHPSRSKKLKDFLD
;
A
#
# COMPACT_ATOMS: atom_id res chain seq x y z
N MET A 1 -8.10 -26.99 -32.95
CA MET A 1 -8.02 -26.00 -34.04
C MET A 1 -7.20 -24.77 -33.63
N ALA A 2 -7.32 -24.25 -32.41
CA ALA A 2 -6.58 -23.06 -31.94
C ALA A 2 -5.04 -23.07 -32.10
N VAL A 3 -4.36 -24.22 -31.97
CA VAL A 3 -2.88 -24.30 -32.08
C VAL A 3 -2.37 -24.09 -33.52
N GLN A 4 -3.21 -24.38 -34.53
CA GLN A 4 -2.85 -24.18 -35.94
C GLN A 4 -2.93 -22.70 -36.30
N ASP A 5 -3.90 -21.97 -35.77
CA ASP A 5 -4.07 -20.53 -35.97
C ASP A 5 -2.92 -19.72 -35.31
N LYS A 6 -2.44 -20.16 -34.13
CA LYS A 6 -1.28 -19.51 -33.46
C LYS A 6 0.00 -19.57 -34.30
N LYS A 7 0.24 -20.69 -35.01
CA LYS A 7 1.46 -20.87 -35.82
C LYS A 7 1.39 -20.20 -37.19
N THR A 8 0.20 -20.01 -37.74
CA THR A 8 0.02 -19.30 -39.01
C THR A 8 0.21 -17.80 -38.84
N LEU A 9 -0.38 -17.19 -37.80
CA LEU A 9 -0.20 -15.76 -37.51
C LEU A 9 1.27 -15.40 -37.21
N LEU A 10 1.99 -16.28 -36.50
CA LEU A 10 3.41 -16.10 -36.19
C LEU A 10 4.28 -16.21 -37.45
N LYS A 11 3.91 -17.07 -38.41
CA LYS A 11 4.57 -17.13 -39.72
C LYS A 11 4.29 -15.89 -40.56
N ASP A 12 3.05 -15.39 -40.56
CA ASP A 12 2.66 -14.18 -41.28
C ASP A 12 3.36 -12.94 -40.70
N LEU A 13 3.56 -12.89 -39.37
CA LEU A 13 4.34 -11.85 -38.71
C LEU A 13 5.83 -11.91 -39.09
N ILE A 14 6.42 -13.11 -39.15
CA ILE A 14 7.81 -13.28 -39.57
C ILE A 14 8.00 -12.97 -41.07
N GLU A 15 7.04 -13.31 -41.93
CA GLU A 15 7.08 -12.99 -43.36
C GLU A 15 6.87 -11.50 -43.63
N SER A 16 5.95 -10.84 -42.92
CA SER A 16 5.80 -9.37 -42.97
C SER A 16 7.03 -8.65 -42.40
N GLY A 17 7.65 -9.21 -41.36
CA GLY A 17 8.92 -8.76 -40.80
C GLY A 17 10.10 -8.88 -41.75
N LYS A 18 10.23 -10.01 -42.45
CA LYS A 18 11.29 -10.25 -43.44
C LYS A 18 11.16 -9.38 -44.67
N THR A 19 9.93 -9.07 -45.10
CA THR A 19 9.69 -8.23 -46.28
C THR A 19 9.90 -6.75 -45.99
N LYS A 20 9.51 -6.28 -44.79
CA LYS A 20 9.70 -4.88 -44.37
C LYS A 20 11.08 -4.60 -43.79
N GLY A 21 11.81 -5.63 -43.33
CA GLY A 21 13.09 -5.51 -42.63
C GLY A 21 13.00 -4.82 -41.25
N LYS A 22 11.80 -4.39 -40.87
CA LYS A 22 11.48 -3.56 -39.71
C LYS A 22 10.11 -3.98 -39.17
N LEU A 23 9.97 -4.14 -37.86
CA LEU A 23 8.71 -4.56 -37.19
C LEU A 23 8.39 -3.64 -36.02
N SER A 24 7.12 -3.22 -35.89
CA SER A 24 6.72 -2.29 -34.85
C SER A 24 6.46 -2.97 -33.51
N THR A 25 6.85 -2.38 -32.38
CA THR A 25 6.51 -2.91 -31.04
C THR A 25 5.01 -3.00 -30.79
N LYS A 26 4.19 -2.19 -31.47
CA LYS A 26 2.73 -2.34 -31.42
C LYS A 26 2.24 -3.55 -32.17
N GLU A 27 2.75 -3.78 -33.39
CA GLU A 27 2.38 -4.96 -34.18
C GLU A 27 2.77 -6.25 -33.44
N ILE A 28 3.90 -6.25 -32.71
CA ILE A 28 4.30 -7.37 -31.85
C ILE A 28 3.37 -7.48 -30.63
N ASN A 29 3.09 -6.38 -29.93
CA ASN A 29 2.27 -6.40 -28.72
C ASN A 29 0.80 -6.71 -29.00
N ASP A 30 0.21 -6.19 -30.08
CA ASP A 30 -1.17 -6.47 -30.47
C ASP A 30 -1.35 -7.97 -30.78
N VAL A 31 -0.37 -8.59 -31.45
CA VAL A 31 -0.37 -10.04 -31.72
C VAL A 31 -0.09 -10.87 -30.45
N LEU A 32 0.73 -10.36 -29.53
CA LEU A 32 0.97 -11.00 -28.23
C LEU A 32 -0.26 -10.91 -27.31
N GLU A 33 -0.97 -9.79 -27.31
CA GLU A 33 -2.22 -9.55 -26.56
C GLU A 33 -3.37 -10.42 -27.11
N GLU A 34 -3.46 -10.65 -28.42
CA GLU A 34 -4.47 -11.55 -28.99
C GLU A 34 -4.22 -13.05 -28.69
N LEU A 35 -2.97 -13.43 -28.41
CA LEU A 35 -2.57 -14.85 -28.36
C LEU A 35 -2.23 -15.38 -26.95
N ASP A 36 -2.25 -14.52 -25.93
CA ASP A 36 -2.11 -14.82 -24.50
C ASP A 36 -0.87 -15.69 -24.20
N PHE A 37 0.31 -15.16 -24.49
CA PHE A 37 1.59 -15.86 -24.37
C PHE A 37 2.20 -15.77 -22.95
N ASP A 38 2.79 -16.88 -22.49
CA ASP A 38 3.63 -16.93 -21.28
C ASP A 38 4.99 -16.23 -21.50
N VAL A 39 5.57 -15.69 -20.42
CA VAL A 39 6.85 -14.94 -20.43
C VAL A 39 7.99 -15.70 -21.12
N GLU A 40 8.11 -17.01 -20.92
CA GLU A 40 9.16 -17.84 -21.57
C GLU A 40 8.95 -18.04 -23.09
N GLN A 41 7.73 -17.88 -23.58
CA GLN A 41 7.41 -18.01 -25.02
C GLN A 41 7.63 -16.70 -25.76
N VAL A 42 7.46 -15.58 -25.06
CA VAL A 42 7.79 -14.24 -25.53
C VAL A 42 9.30 -14.10 -25.75
N ASP A 43 10.13 -14.57 -24.80
CA ASP A 43 11.59 -14.54 -24.93
C ASP A 43 12.08 -15.33 -26.17
N LYS A 44 11.51 -16.52 -26.41
CA LYS A 44 11.81 -17.31 -27.62
C LYS A 44 11.40 -16.61 -28.91
N LEU A 45 10.32 -15.81 -28.88
CA LEU A 45 9.89 -15.04 -30.04
C LEU A 45 10.92 -13.94 -30.37
N TYR A 46 11.40 -13.23 -29.34
CA TYR A 46 12.46 -12.24 -29.49
C TYR A 46 13.77 -12.86 -30.00
N ASP A 47 14.18 -14.02 -29.49
CA ASP A 47 15.34 -14.77 -30.00
C ASP A 47 15.18 -15.16 -31.49
N THR A 48 13.96 -15.55 -31.89
CA THR A 48 13.67 -15.89 -33.30
C THR A 48 13.63 -14.67 -34.21
N LEU A 49 13.24 -13.49 -33.71
CA LEU A 49 13.26 -12.25 -34.49
C LEU A 49 14.70 -11.72 -34.64
N GLU A 50 15.52 -11.87 -33.60
CA GLU A 50 16.93 -11.48 -33.58
C GLU A 50 17.78 -12.35 -34.54
N SER A 51 17.56 -13.67 -34.53
CA SER A 51 18.23 -14.60 -35.47
C SER A 51 17.88 -14.36 -36.94
N HIS A 52 16.78 -13.67 -37.22
CA HIS A 52 16.36 -13.28 -38.57
C HIS A 52 16.73 -11.84 -38.95
N ASN A 53 17.47 -11.12 -38.09
CA ASN A 53 18.02 -9.79 -38.34
C ASN A 53 16.93 -8.74 -38.68
N ILE A 54 15.80 -8.81 -37.99
CA ILE A 54 14.66 -7.89 -38.16
C ILE A 54 14.82 -6.75 -37.14
N GLU A 55 14.92 -5.50 -37.61
CA GLU A 55 14.99 -4.32 -36.72
C GLU A 55 13.62 -4.06 -36.07
N ILE A 56 13.54 -4.17 -34.75
CA ILE A 56 12.32 -3.79 -34.02
C ILE A 56 12.33 -2.27 -33.86
N ILE A 57 11.41 -1.59 -34.55
CA ILE A 57 11.22 -0.14 -34.45
C ILE A 57 10.09 0.12 -33.46
N GLU A 58 10.33 0.98 -32.48
CA GLU A 58 9.27 1.41 -31.58
C GLU A 58 8.38 2.44 -32.28
N ASP A 59 7.16 2.05 -32.68
CA ASP A 59 6.11 3.06 -32.86
C ASP A 59 5.67 3.50 -31.47
N PHE A 60 6.33 4.53 -30.94
CA PHE A 60 5.66 5.41 -30.01
C PHE A 60 4.48 6.05 -30.76
N THR A 61 3.24 5.60 -30.51
CA THR A 61 2.09 6.45 -30.86
C THR A 61 2.18 7.63 -29.92
N ALA A 62 2.39 8.77 -30.57
CA ALA A 62 2.96 9.99 -30.06
C ALA A 62 4.46 9.85 -29.75
N PRO A 63 5.34 10.45 -30.57
CA PRO A 63 6.16 11.47 -29.94
C PRO A 63 5.16 12.42 -29.28
N VAL A 64 4.83 12.20 -28.01
CA VAL A 64 4.67 13.40 -27.19
C VAL A 64 6.09 13.87 -27.19
N ASP A 65 6.34 14.98 -27.88
CA ASP A 65 7.55 15.75 -27.68
C ASP A 65 7.85 15.61 -26.19
N VAL A 66 8.89 14.85 -25.88
CA VAL A 66 9.66 15.16 -24.69
C VAL A 66 10.31 16.45 -25.13
N ASP A 67 9.51 17.52 -25.17
CA ASP A 67 9.94 18.82 -24.78
C ASP A 67 10.53 18.52 -23.40
N ILE A 68 11.83 18.21 -23.40
CA ILE A 68 12.74 18.79 -22.45
C ILE A 68 12.39 20.25 -22.58
N ILE A 69 11.38 20.72 -21.83
CA ILE A 69 10.81 22.07 -21.99
C ILE A 69 12.04 22.96 -21.94
N PRO A 70 12.49 23.54 -23.07
CA PRO A 70 13.60 24.45 -23.07
C PRO A 70 12.98 25.78 -22.65
N GLY A 71 12.43 25.79 -21.45
CA GLY A 71 11.64 26.86 -20.89
C GLY A 71 12.25 27.23 -19.57
N GLU A 72 12.33 28.54 -19.37
CA GLU A 72 12.67 29.14 -18.10
C GLU A 72 11.70 28.62 -17.01
N PRO A 73 12.11 28.57 -15.73
CA PRO A 73 11.29 28.07 -14.64
C PRO A 73 9.85 28.63 -14.62
N GLU A 74 9.64 29.83 -15.15
CA GLU A 74 8.33 30.50 -15.28
C GLU A 74 7.32 29.76 -16.18
N GLU A 75 7.76 29.08 -17.25
CA GLU A 75 6.85 28.32 -18.13
C GLU A 75 6.37 27.01 -17.48
N LEU A 76 7.26 26.36 -16.72
CA LEU A 76 6.92 25.17 -15.94
C LEU A 76 5.95 25.53 -14.81
N GLU A 77 6.15 26.67 -14.15
CA GLU A 77 5.23 27.21 -13.14
C GLU A 77 3.83 27.48 -13.73
N SER A 78 3.76 28.13 -14.89
CA SER A 78 2.48 28.39 -15.57
C SER A 78 1.75 27.10 -15.94
N SER A 79 2.48 26.09 -16.39
CA SER A 79 1.91 24.77 -16.73
C SER A 79 1.36 24.06 -15.48
N LEU A 80 2.08 24.08 -14.37
CA LEU A 80 1.65 23.46 -13.11
C LEU A 80 0.43 24.18 -12.51
N ALA A 81 0.38 25.51 -12.60
CA ALA A 81 -0.77 26.31 -12.18
C ALA A 81 -2.02 26.03 -13.02
N SER A 82 -1.86 25.82 -14.33
CA SER A 82 -2.96 25.49 -15.25
C SER A 82 -3.59 24.11 -14.96
N GLU A 83 -2.81 23.20 -14.38
CA GLU A 83 -3.27 21.86 -13.98
C GLU A 83 -3.79 21.79 -12.54
N GLY A 84 -4.00 22.95 -11.89
CA GLY A 84 -4.61 23.02 -10.56
C GLY A 84 -3.70 22.57 -9.42
N ILE A 85 -2.39 22.51 -9.65
CA ILE A 85 -1.40 22.18 -8.62
C ILE A 85 -1.19 23.44 -7.79
N SER A 86 -1.54 23.39 -6.50
CA SER A 86 -1.21 24.44 -5.54
C SER A 86 0.31 24.55 -5.46
N ILE A 87 0.87 25.58 -6.09
CA ILE A 87 2.32 25.78 -6.10
C ILE A 87 2.70 26.41 -4.77
N ASP A 88 2.96 25.56 -3.78
CA ASP A 88 3.47 25.99 -2.49
C ASP A 88 4.88 26.59 -2.63
N ASP A 89 5.24 27.49 -1.71
CA ASP A 89 6.53 28.19 -1.66
C ASP A 89 7.75 27.22 -1.78
N PRO A 90 7.76 26.03 -1.12
CA PRO A 90 8.87 25.09 -1.25
C PRO A 90 9.00 24.46 -2.65
N VAL A 91 7.89 24.25 -3.37
CA VAL A 91 7.92 23.73 -4.75
C VAL A 91 8.57 24.76 -5.67
N LYS A 92 8.23 26.04 -5.53
CA LYS A 92 8.81 27.13 -6.32
C LYS A 92 10.31 27.25 -6.12
N VAL A 93 10.75 27.23 -4.85
CA VAL A 93 12.18 27.27 -4.52
C VAL A 93 12.92 26.12 -5.19
N TYR A 94 12.37 24.90 -5.11
CA TYR A 94 12.97 23.73 -5.72
C TYR A 94 13.06 23.84 -7.26
N LEU A 95 11.99 24.24 -7.94
CA LEU A 95 11.97 24.40 -9.40
C LEU A 95 12.98 25.45 -9.89
N LYS A 96 13.12 26.54 -9.12
CA LYS A 96 14.12 27.58 -9.39
C LYS A 96 15.55 27.09 -9.22
N GLU A 97 15.82 26.25 -8.23
CA GLU A 97 17.15 25.68 -7.99
C GLU A 97 17.57 24.72 -9.11
N ILE A 98 16.69 23.79 -9.50
CA ILE A 98 16.99 22.84 -10.57
C ILE A 98 17.10 23.53 -11.95
N GLY A 99 16.41 24.66 -12.14
CA GLY A 99 16.50 25.48 -13.36
C GLY A 99 17.84 26.18 -13.56
N ARG A 100 18.67 26.30 -12.51
CA ARG A 100 20.02 26.89 -12.62
C ARG A 100 21.04 25.96 -13.27
N VAL A 101 20.79 24.66 -13.25
CA VAL A 101 21.70 23.65 -13.81
C VAL A 101 21.44 23.53 -15.31
N PRO A 102 22.46 23.72 -16.18
CA PRO A 102 22.28 23.59 -17.61
C PRO A 102 22.03 22.13 -18.02
N LEU A 103 21.29 21.94 -19.11
CA LEU A 103 21.06 20.63 -19.71
C LEU A 103 22.38 20.08 -20.29
N LEU A 104 22.54 18.76 -20.24
CA LEU A 104 23.70 18.08 -20.82
C LEU A 104 23.48 17.82 -22.31
N THR A 105 24.57 17.91 -23.06
CA THR A 105 24.64 17.40 -24.42
C THR A 105 24.91 15.87 -24.43
N PRO A 106 24.59 15.16 -25.52
CA PRO A 106 24.87 13.73 -25.62
C PRO A 106 26.36 13.37 -25.45
N GLU A 107 27.27 14.24 -25.89
CA GLU A 107 28.71 14.03 -25.74
C GLU A 107 29.15 14.18 -24.28
N GLU A 108 28.63 15.19 -23.57
CA GLU A 108 28.89 15.39 -22.14
C GLU A 108 28.33 14.25 -21.29
N GLU A 109 27.19 13.68 -21.68
CA GLU A 109 26.61 12.52 -21.00
C GLU A 109 27.55 11.30 -21.05
N ILE A 110 28.20 11.07 -22.20
CA ILE A 110 29.17 9.98 -22.38
C ILE A 110 30.47 10.26 -21.61
N ASP A 111 30.96 11.51 -21.60
CA ASP A 111 32.13 11.91 -20.80
C ASP A 111 31.89 11.67 -19.30
N LEU A 112 30.73 12.12 -18.81
CA LEU A 112 30.35 11.93 -17.41
C LEU A 112 30.18 10.45 -17.06
N ALA A 113 29.56 9.66 -17.95
CA ALA A 113 29.40 8.23 -17.74
C ALA A 113 30.75 7.49 -17.72
N THR A 114 31.70 7.89 -18.56
CA THR A 114 33.06 7.32 -18.58
C THR A 114 33.79 7.64 -17.28
N ARG A 115 33.76 8.89 -16.82
CA ARG A 115 34.36 9.31 -15.55
C ARG A 115 33.68 8.66 -14.34
N MET A 116 32.38 8.40 -14.43
CA MET A 116 31.66 7.64 -13.40
C MET A 116 32.13 6.19 -13.32
N ALA A 117 32.46 5.55 -14.44
CA ALA A 117 33.03 4.21 -14.47
C ALA A 117 34.43 4.16 -13.83
N GLU A 118 35.18 5.26 -13.90
CA GLU A 118 36.45 5.45 -13.19
C GLU A 118 36.27 5.76 -11.69
N GLY A 119 35.03 5.92 -11.22
CA GLY A 119 34.69 6.15 -9.82
C GLY A 119 34.63 7.61 -9.39
N ASP A 120 34.55 8.57 -10.32
CA ASP A 120 34.45 10.00 -10.00
C ASP A 120 33.08 10.36 -9.37
N PRO A 121 33.04 10.74 -8.06
CA PRO A 121 31.79 11.13 -7.41
C PRO A 121 31.23 12.46 -7.92
N ALA A 122 32.07 13.35 -8.45
CA ALA A 122 31.64 14.64 -8.99
C ALA A 122 30.87 14.45 -10.31
N ALA A 123 31.32 13.51 -11.15
CA ALA A 123 30.62 13.15 -12.39
C ALA A 123 29.22 12.58 -12.09
N ARG A 124 29.12 11.69 -11.08
CA ARG A 124 27.82 11.14 -10.62
C ARG A 124 26.86 12.24 -10.18
N LYS A 125 27.35 13.18 -9.36
CA LYS A 125 26.54 14.29 -8.86
C LYS A 125 26.07 15.17 -10.02
N ARG A 126 26.96 15.53 -10.95
CA ARG A 126 26.63 16.36 -12.12
C ARG A 126 25.61 15.69 -13.05
N LEU A 127 25.76 14.39 -13.32
CA LEU A 127 24.80 13.64 -14.13
C LEU A 127 23.42 13.58 -13.46
N SER A 128 23.38 13.44 -12.14
CA SER A 128 22.12 13.46 -11.37
C SER A 128 21.46 14.83 -11.41
N GLU A 129 22.20 15.90 -11.13
CA GLU A 129 21.69 17.28 -11.08
C GLU A 129 21.11 17.75 -12.42
N ALA A 130 21.78 17.45 -13.53
CA ALA A 130 21.32 17.82 -14.87
C ALA A 130 20.00 17.14 -15.27
N ASN A 131 19.70 15.96 -14.70
CA ASN A 131 18.52 15.17 -15.02
C ASN A 131 17.37 15.33 -13.99
N LEU A 132 17.49 16.26 -13.02
CA LEU A 132 16.40 16.51 -12.06
C LEU A 132 15.10 16.99 -12.75
N ARG A 133 15.22 17.72 -13.86
CA ARG A 133 14.06 18.17 -14.66
C ARG A 133 13.27 17.01 -15.26
N LEU A 134 13.95 15.92 -15.64
CA LEU A 134 13.31 14.70 -16.14
C LEU A 134 12.46 14.03 -15.05
N VAL A 135 12.93 14.05 -13.79
CA VAL A 135 12.16 13.50 -12.67
C VAL A 135 10.86 14.27 -12.49
N VAL A 136 10.92 15.61 -12.51
CA VAL A 136 9.74 16.47 -12.37
C VAL A 136 8.71 16.21 -13.48
N SER A 137 9.15 16.10 -14.74
CA SER A 137 8.24 15.83 -15.87
C SER A 137 7.56 14.46 -15.77
N ILE A 138 8.26 13.45 -15.24
CA ILE A 138 7.68 12.12 -14.99
C ILE A 138 6.71 12.16 -13.80
N ALA A 139 7.10 12.79 -12.69
CA ALA A 139 6.34 12.86 -11.44
C ALA A 139 5.01 13.60 -11.60
N LYS A 140 4.97 14.62 -12.47
CA LYS A 140 3.77 15.41 -12.77
C LYS A 140 2.54 14.55 -13.12
N ARG A 141 2.73 13.40 -13.79
CA ARG A 141 1.65 12.46 -14.17
C ARG A 141 1.05 11.66 -13.01
N TYR A 142 1.68 11.71 -11.84
CA TYR A 142 1.29 10.96 -10.64
C TYR A 142 0.70 11.85 -9.54
N VAL A 143 0.58 13.16 -9.80
CA VAL A 143 -0.07 14.11 -8.88
C VAL A 143 -1.53 13.71 -8.69
N GLY A 144 -2.05 13.90 -7.46
CA GLY A 144 -3.43 13.56 -7.11
C GLY A 144 -3.67 12.07 -6.80
N ARG A 145 -2.62 11.24 -6.68
CA ARG A 145 -2.74 9.82 -6.30
C ARG A 145 -2.52 9.54 -4.80
N GLY A 146 -2.77 10.52 -3.94
CA GLY A 146 -2.66 10.38 -2.47
C GLY A 146 -1.30 10.70 -1.87
N MET A 147 -0.33 11.19 -2.65
CA MET A 147 0.98 11.64 -2.18
C MET A 147 1.25 13.08 -2.63
N GLN A 148 1.96 13.88 -1.84
CA GLN A 148 2.31 15.24 -2.20
C GLN A 148 3.28 15.28 -3.38
N PHE A 149 3.24 16.36 -4.16
CA PHE A 149 4.07 16.48 -5.36
C PHE A 149 5.57 16.47 -5.05
N LEU A 150 6.00 17.12 -3.96
CA LEU A 150 7.39 17.10 -3.52
C LEU A 150 7.86 15.70 -3.17
N ASP A 151 7.02 14.92 -2.47
CA ASP A 151 7.36 13.55 -2.09
C ASP A 151 7.50 12.65 -3.33
N LEU A 152 6.62 12.81 -4.32
CA LEU A 152 6.75 12.12 -5.62
C LEU A 152 8.07 12.47 -6.32
N ILE A 153 8.47 13.74 -6.30
CA ILE A 153 9.74 14.18 -6.88
C ILE A 153 10.91 13.55 -6.11
N GLN A 154 10.87 13.51 -4.78
CA GLN A 154 11.98 12.96 -3.99
C GLN A 154 12.14 11.45 -4.19
N GLU A 155 11.04 10.70 -4.24
CA GLU A 155 11.06 9.27 -4.56
C GLU A 155 11.55 9.03 -5.99
N GLY A 156 11.16 9.90 -6.92
CA GLY A 156 11.69 9.92 -8.28
C GLY A 156 13.20 10.21 -8.34
N ASN A 157 13.70 11.15 -7.54
CA ASN A 157 15.12 11.49 -7.43
C ASN A 157 15.93 10.31 -6.89
N LEU A 158 15.38 9.56 -5.92
CA LEU A 158 15.99 8.33 -5.43
C LEU A 158 16.05 7.25 -6.53
N GLY A 159 15.00 7.15 -7.36
CA GLY A 159 15.00 6.31 -8.56
C GLY A 159 16.06 6.73 -9.58
N LEU A 160 16.20 8.03 -9.84
CA LEU A 160 17.20 8.60 -10.73
C LEU A 160 18.62 8.25 -10.26
N ILE A 161 18.94 8.43 -8.97
CA ILE A 161 20.26 8.11 -8.43
C ILE A 161 20.60 6.63 -8.67
N LYS A 162 19.64 5.72 -8.46
CA LYS A 162 19.82 4.29 -8.77
C LYS A 162 20.05 4.03 -10.26
N ALA A 163 19.39 4.79 -11.13
CA ALA A 163 19.62 4.71 -12.57
C ALA A 163 21.03 5.18 -12.92
N VAL A 164 21.49 6.31 -12.37
CA VAL A 164 22.85 6.84 -12.55
C VAL A 164 23.89 5.80 -12.14
N GLU A 165 23.71 5.10 -11.02
CA GLU A 165 24.67 4.09 -10.56
C GLU A 165 24.78 2.85 -11.45
N LYS A 166 23.70 2.52 -12.17
CA LYS A 166 23.62 1.31 -13.00
C LYS A 166 23.67 1.59 -14.50
N PHE A 167 23.86 2.85 -14.88
CA PHE A 167 23.87 3.25 -16.26
C PHE A 167 25.13 2.72 -16.97
N ASP A 168 24.91 2.12 -18.13
CA ASP A 168 25.97 1.59 -18.98
C ASP A 168 25.93 2.29 -20.33
N TYR A 169 26.92 3.17 -20.54
CA TYR A 169 27.03 3.98 -21.76
C TYR A 169 27.50 3.16 -22.98
N THR A 170 28.05 1.95 -22.77
CA THR A 170 28.55 1.12 -23.89
C THR A 170 27.44 0.58 -24.78
N LYS A 171 26.20 0.55 -24.26
CA LYS A 171 25.01 0.06 -24.97
C LYS A 171 24.46 1.05 -26.00
N GLY A 172 24.95 2.29 -26.04
CA GLY A 172 24.60 3.27 -27.07
C GLY A 172 23.19 3.88 -26.98
N PHE A 173 22.45 3.63 -25.89
CA PHE A 173 21.15 4.25 -25.63
C PHE A 173 21.28 5.51 -24.77
N LYS A 174 20.37 6.47 -24.97
CA LYS A 174 20.30 7.70 -24.16
C LYS A 174 19.99 7.38 -22.69
N PHE A 175 20.61 8.10 -21.76
CA PHE A 175 20.37 7.98 -20.33
C PHE A 175 18.90 8.24 -19.98
N SER A 176 18.25 9.22 -20.62
CA SER A 176 16.84 9.55 -20.36
C SER A 176 15.90 8.36 -20.57
N THR A 177 16.13 7.54 -21.60
CA THR A 177 15.37 6.32 -21.87
C THR A 177 15.50 5.32 -20.72
N TYR A 178 16.72 5.11 -20.23
CA TYR A 178 17.00 4.20 -19.13
C TYR A 178 16.48 4.72 -17.78
N ALA A 179 16.75 5.99 -17.47
CA ALA A 179 16.36 6.64 -16.23
C ALA A 179 14.85 6.68 -16.05
N THR A 180 14.09 6.86 -17.14
CA THR A 180 12.62 6.89 -17.11
C THR A 180 12.03 5.64 -16.45
N TRP A 181 12.60 4.44 -16.70
CA TRP A 181 12.15 3.20 -16.09
C TRP A 181 12.34 3.20 -14.57
N TRP A 182 13.53 3.56 -14.09
CA TRP A 182 13.87 3.59 -12.67
C TRP A 182 13.07 4.65 -11.90
N ILE A 183 12.91 5.84 -12.49
CA ILE A 183 12.12 6.93 -11.91
C ILE A 183 10.66 6.48 -11.79
N ARG A 184 10.08 5.93 -12.87
CA ARG A 184 8.68 5.45 -12.87
C ARG A 184 8.44 4.35 -11.84
N GLN A 185 9.39 3.40 -11.74
CA GLN A 185 9.30 2.29 -10.80
C GLN A 185 9.37 2.78 -9.36
N ALA A 186 10.29 3.71 -9.05
CA ALA A 186 10.44 4.27 -7.72
C ALA A 186 9.18 5.02 -7.28
N ILE A 187 8.65 5.90 -8.14
CA ILE A 187 7.42 6.66 -7.87
C ILE A 187 6.23 5.72 -7.67
N THR A 188 6.01 4.77 -8.59
CA THR A 188 4.87 3.84 -8.52
C THR A 188 4.92 2.98 -7.26
N ARG A 189 6.13 2.53 -6.87
CA ARG A 189 6.35 1.77 -5.65
C ARG A 189 6.10 2.60 -4.40
N ALA A 190 6.61 3.83 -4.35
CA ALA A 190 6.41 4.73 -3.22
C ALA A 190 4.93 5.05 -3.00
N ILE A 191 4.18 5.30 -4.08
CA ILE A 191 2.72 5.48 -4.01
C ILE A 191 2.05 4.25 -3.41
N ALA A 192 2.39 3.04 -3.90
CA ALA A 192 1.82 1.82 -3.36
C ALA A 192 2.17 1.58 -1.88
N ASP A 193 3.37 1.97 -1.45
CA ASP A 193 3.88 1.71 -0.12
C ASP A 193 3.43 2.75 0.93
N GLN A 194 3.23 4.01 0.55
CA GLN A 194 3.07 5.15 1.47
C GLN A 194 1.81 6.01 1.23
N ALA A 195 1.17 5.97 0.05
CA ALA A 195 0.09 6.91 -0.27
C ALA A 195 -1.22 6.66 0.51
N ARG A 196 -1.35 5.52 1.20
CA ARG A 196 -2.53 5.19 2.01
C ARG A 196 -2.22 5.25 3.49
N THR A 197 -3.17 5.78 4.27
CA THR A 197 -3.13 5.80 5.74
C THR A 197 -2.98 4.39 6.32
N ILE A 198 -3.71 3.42 5.75
CA ILE A 198 -3.59 2.01 6.08
C ILE A 198 -2.77 1.36 4.97
N ARG A 199 -1.56 0.89 5.31
CA ARG A 199 -0.63 0.29 4.36
C ARG A 199 -1.20 -1.01 3.79
N ILE A 200 -1.21 -1.11 2.47
CA ILE A 200 -1.60 -2.30 1.71
C ILE A 200 -0.34 -2.86 1.01
N PRO A 201 -0.12 -4.19 0.99
CA PRO A 201 0.99 -4.77 0.23
C PRO A 201 0.93 -4.44 -1.27
N VAL A 202 2.10 -4.29 -1.92
CA VAL A 202 2.20 -3.85 -3.33
C VAL A 202 1.40 -4.73 -4.30
N HIS A 203 1.46 -6.06 -4.15
CA HIS A 203 0.72 -6.99 -5.01
C HIS A 203 -0.81 -6.81 -4.90
N MET A 204 -1.31 -6.37 -3.75
CA MET A 204 -2.73 -6.06 -3.57
C MET A 204 -3.10 -4.72 -4.22
N VAL A 205 -2.20 -3.74 -4.24
CA VAL A 205 -2.42 -2.49 -4.99
C VAL A 205 -2.49 -2.75 -6.50
N GLU A 206 -1.63 -3.64 -7.01
CA GLU A 206 -1.68 -4.08 -8.41
C GLU A 206 -3.01 -4.77 -8.77
N THR A 207 -3.49 -5.69 -7.91
CA THR A 207 -4.79 -6.34 -8.13
C THR A 207 -5.96 -5.36 -8.05
N ILE A 208 -5.93 -4.39 -7.11
CA ILE A 208 -6.92 -3.32 -7.03
C ILE A 208 -6.94 -2.51 -8.34
N ASN A 209 -5.78 -2.14 -8.88
CA ASN A 209 -5.70 -1.39 -10.13
C ASN A 209 -6.20 -2.21 -11.33
N LYS A 210 -5.94 -3.52 -11.37
CA LYS A 210 -6.50 -4.43 -12.39
C LYS A 210 -8.02 -4.48 -12.31
N VAL A 211 -8.57 -4.68 -11.11
CA VAL A 211 -10.02 -4.68 -10.86
C VAL A 211 -10.65 -3.34 -11.26
N LYS A 212 -10.01 -2.21 -10.92
CA LYS A 212 -10.49 -0.87 -11.29
C LYS A 212 -10.47 -0.64 -12.80
N LYS A 213 -9.42 -1.10 -13.50
CA LYS A 213 -9.30 -1.00 -14.97
C LYS A 213 -10.40 -1.80 -15.66
N VAL A 214 -10.59 -3.06 -15.28
CA VAL A 214 -11.64 -3.92 -15.83
C VAL A 214 -13.02 -3.38 -15.50
N SER A 215 -13.24 -2.90 -14.26
CA SER A 215 -14.50 -2.27 -13.87
C SER A 215 -14.82 -1.06 -14.76
N SER A 216 -13.84 -0.21 -15.07
CA SER A 216 -14.02 0.93 -15.98
C SER A 216 -14.26 0.50 -17.44
N GLN A 217 -13.62 -0.57 -17.91
CA GLN A 217 -13.86 -1.13 -19.24
C GLN A 217 -15.26 -1.71 -19.37
N LEU A 218 -15.73 -2.47 -18.37
CA LEU A 218 -17.08 -3.02 -18.32
C LEU A 218 -18.14 -1.93 -18.21
N LEU A 219 -17.89 -0.88 -17.40
CA LEU A 219 -18.76 0.30 -17.32
C LEU A 219 -18.97 0.91 -18.71
N HIS A 220 -17.89 1.10 -19.48
CA HIS A 220 -17.96 1.67 -20.82
C HIS A 220 -18.68 0.74 -21.82
N LYS A 221 -18.48 -0.57 -21.70
CA LYS A 221 -19.08 -1.58 -22.60
C LYS A 221 -20.56 -1.81 -22.32
N ASN A 222 -20.95 -1.89 -21.04
CA ASN A 222 -22.29 -2.30 -20.62
C ASN A 222 -23.18 -1.09 -20.26
N GLY A 223 -22.59 0.08 -19.97
CA GLY A 223 -23.32 1.30 -19.61
C GLY A 223 -23.88 1.32 -18.18
N HIS A 224 -23.53 0.35 -17.34
CA HIS A 224 -23.89 0.30 -15.92
C HIS A 224 -22.69 -0.13 -15.06
N GLU A 225 -22.73 0.15 -13.77
CA GLU A 225 -21.68 -0.31 -12.85
C GLU A 225 -21.63 -1.84 -12.84
N PRO A 226 -20.45 -2.44 -13.04
CA PRO A 226 -20.34 -3.89 -13.13
C PRO A 226 -20.46 -4.54 -11.76
N THR A 227 -21.14 -5.66 -11.71
CA THR A 227 -21.25 -6.48 -10.50
C THR A 227 -19.95 -7.24 -10.22
N ALA A 228 -19.75 -7.66 -8.97
CA ALA A 228 -18.59 -8.47 -8.60
C ALA A 228 -18.49 -9.78 -9.39
N GLU A 229 -19.63 -10.31 -9.84
CA GLU A 229 -19.73 -11.53 -10.64
C GLU A 229 -19.23 -11.29 -12.07
N GLU A 230 -19.63 -10.18 -12.70
CA GLU A 230 -19.16 -9.83 -14.05
C GLU A 230 -17.64 -9.56 -14.07
N ILE A 231 -17.13 -8.86 -13.06
CA ILE A 231 -15.68 -8.61 -12.91
C ILE A 231 -14.93 -9.92 -12.69
N SER A 232 -15.51 -10.85 -11.93
CA SER A 232 -14.93 -12.16 -11.64
C SER A 232 -14.79 -13.01 -12.90
N VAL A 233 -15.80 -13.00 -13.79
CA VAL A 233 -15.75 -13.71 -15.08
C VAL A 233 -14.66 -13.14 -15.99
N GLU A 234 -14.54 -11.82 -16.07
CA GLU A 234 -13.55 -11.18 -16.95
C GLU A 234 -12.11 -11.38 -16.46
N LEU A 235 -11.89 -11.40 -15.15
CA LEU A 235 -10.55 -11.53 -14.54
C LEU A 235 -10.16 -12.97 -14.18
N ASP A 236 -11.03 -13.95 -14.42
CA ASP A 236 -10.87 -15.35 -14.00
C ASP A 236 -10.45 -15.49 -12.51
N MET A 237 -11.11 -14.71 -11.64
CA MET A 237 -10.86 -14.70 -10.20
C MET A 237 -12.12 -15.10 -9.42
N PRO A 238 -12.01 -15.77 -8.25
CA PRO A 238 -13.18 -16.07 -7.43
C PRO A 238 -13.95 -14.80 -7.00
N VAL A 239 -15.29 -14.85 -7.08
CA VAL A 239 -16.17 -13.73 -6.70
C VAL A 239 -15.91 -13.23 -5.28
N GLU A 240 -15.62 -14.13 -4.35
CA GLU A 240 -15.31 -13.79 -2.95
C GLU A 240 -14.04 -12.94 -2.83
N LYS A 241 -13.01 -13.27 -3.61
CA LYS A 241 -11.76 -12.51 -3.66
C LYS A 241 -11.96 -11.12 -4.27
N VAL A 242 -12.79 -11.00 -5.32
CA VAL A 242 -13.14 -9.69 -5.90
C VAL A 242 -13.88 -8.84 -4.87
N ARG A 243 -14.83 -9.41 -4.11
CA ARG A 243 -15.53 -8.70 -3.04
C ARG A 243 -14.59 -8.23 -1.93
N GLU A 244 -13.63 -9.06 -1.54
CA GLU A 244 -12.60 -8.68 -0.57
C GLU A 244 -11.74 -7.52 -1.09
N ILE A 245 -11.27 -7.61 -2.33
CA ILE A 245 -10.48 -6.54 -2.97
C ILE A 245 -11.26 -5.23 -3.02
N MET A 246 -12.55 -5.26 -3.37
CA MET A 246 -13.40 -4.07 -3.38
C MET A 246 -13.57 -3.44 -1.99
N ARG A 247 -13.65 -4.25 -0.93
CA ARG A 247 -13.69 -3.74 0.45
C ARG A 247 -12.37 -3.09 0.85
N VAL A 248 -11.25 -3.76 0.56
CA VAL A 248 -9.90 -3.26 0.87
C VAL A 248 -9.55 -2.01 0.06
N ALA A 249 -10.14 -1.84 -1.12
CA ALA A 249 -9.93 -0.67 -1.97
C ALA A 249 -10.58 0.62 -1.45
N GLN A 250 -11.46 0.54 -0.45
CA GLN A 250 -12.16 1.71 0.10
C GLN A 250 -11.20 2.62 0.88
N GLU A 251 -11.33 3.93 0.68
CA GLU A 251 -10.54 4.93 1.39
C GLU A 251 -11.21 5.32 2.71
N PRO A 252 -10.46 5.43 3.82
CA PRO A 252 -11.02 5.89 5.07
C PRO A 252 -11.46 7.35 4.96
N VAL A 253 -12.58 7.66 5.59
CA VAL A 253 -13.14 9.02 5.65
C VAL A 253 -12.74 9.68 6.96
N SER A 254 -12.51 11.00 6.95
CA SER A 254 -12.21 11.75 8.17
C SER A 254 -13.40 11.76 9.12
N LEU A 255 -13.15 11.65 10.43
CA LEU A 255 -14.17 11.84 11.47
C LEU A 255 -14.68 13.27 11.53
N GLU A 256 -13.88 14.23 11.06
CA GLU A 256 -14.25 15.65 10.96
C GLU A 256 -15.05 15.97 9.69
N THR A 257 -15.45 14.95 8.92
CA THR A 257 -16.32 15.19 7.77
C THR A 257 -17.67 15.71 8.28
N PRO A 258 -18.10 16.94 7.92
CA PRO A 258 -19.37 17.48 8.38
C PRO A 258 -20.53 16.66 7.82
N ILE A 259 -21.57 16.47 8.61
CA ILE A 259 -22.78 15.73 8.22
C ILE A 259 -23.99 16.66 8.26
N GLY A 260 -24.75 16.70 7.16
CA GLY A 260 -25.92 17.57 7.04
C GLY A 260 -25.60 18.99 6.58
N GLU A 261 -26.62 19.86 6.60
CA GLU A 261 -26.51 21.28 6.21
C GLU A 261 -26.07 22.18 7.38
N GLU A 262 -26.19 21.70 8.62
CA GLU A 262 -25.76 22.42 9.82
C GLU A 262 -24.27 22.11 10.08
N GLU A 263 -23.42 23.14 10.05
CA GLU A 263 -21.95 23.02 10.20
C GLU A 263 -21.48 22.50 11.58
N ASP A 264 -22.41 22.27 12.52
CA ASP A 264 -22.08 21.88 13.90
C ASP A 264 -21.92 20.35 14.09
N SER A 265 -22.39 19.52 13.15
CA SER A 265 -22.38 18.05 13.30
C SER A 265 -21.30 17.40 12.44
N HIS A 266 -20.45 16.59 13.06
CA HIS A 266 -19.38 15.85 12.38
C HIS A 266 -19.66 14.35 12.41
N LEU A 267 -19.10 13.59 11.46
CA LEU A 267 -19.25 12.13 11.41
C LEU A 267 -18.84 11.45 12.73
N GLY A 268 -17.79 11.95 13.38
CA GLY A 268 -17.27 11.44 14.65
C GLY A 268 -18.29 11.50 15.80
N ASP A 269 -19.24 12.43 15.77
CA ASP A 269 -20.25 12.59 16.82
C ASP A 269 -21.27 11.44 16.85
N PHE A 270 -21.34 10.65 15.77
CA PHE A 270 -22.27 9.53 15.61
C PHE A 270 -21.65 8.16 15.88
N ILE A 271 -20.34 8.11 16.16
CA ILE A 271 -19.66 6.84 16.43
C ILE A 271 -19.71 6.56 17.93
N PRO A 272 -20.45 5.52 18.37
CA PRO A 272 -20.48 5.15 19.79
C PRO A 272 -19.13 4.59 20.24
N ASP A 273 -18.78 4.84 21.49
CA ASP A 273 -17.67 4.19 22.17
C ASP A 273 -18.18 2.89 22.82
N ASP A 274 -17.90 1.75 22.18
CA ASP A 274 -18.30 0.42 22.67
C ASP A 274 -17.43 -0.10 23.82
N ASP A 275 -16.25 0.50 24.07
CA ASP A 275 -15.34 0.09 25.15
C ASP A 275 -15.71 0.76 26.49
N ALA A 276 -16.44 1.88 26.44
CA ALA A 276 -16.90 2.58 27.63
C ALA A 276 -18.07 1.82 28.29
N PRO A 277 -17.92 1.31 29.54
CA PRO A 277 -19.02 0.64 30.22
C PRO A 277 -20.15 1.64 30.47
N ALA A 278 -21.38 1.18 30.28
CA ALA A 278 -22.54 2.00 30.57
C ALA A 278 -22.54 2.39 32.07
N PRO A 279 -23.01 3.60 32.45
CA PRO A 279 -23.03 4.02 33.86
C PRO A 279 -23.77 3.03 34.78
N ALA A 280 -24.80 2.36 34.27
CA ALA A 280 -25.51 1.30 34.98
C ALA A 280 -24.64 0.06 35.25
N GLU A 281 -23.83 -0.36 34.27
CA GLU A 281 -22.90 -1.48 34.40
C GLU A 281 -21.72 -1.13 35.32
N ALA A 282 -21.19 0.08 35.23
CA ALA A 282 -20.15 0.54 36.15
C ALA A 282 -20.66 0.60 37.60
N ALA A 283 -21.90 1.06 37.81
CA ALA A 283 -22.55 1.06 39.11
C ALA A 283 -22.82 -0.37 39.62
N SER A 284 -23.29 -1.28 38.76
CA SER A 284 -23.53 -2.67 39.13
C SER A 284 -22.23 -3.39 39.51
N HIS A 285 -21.13 -3.16 38.80
CA HIS A 285 -19.80 -3.66 39.13
C HIS A 285 -19.29 -3.14 40.49
N THR A 286 -19.51 -1.86 40.76
CA THR A 286 -19.12 -1.25 42.04
C THR A 286 -19.94 -1.85 43.19
N LEU A 287 -21.25 -1.95 43.02
CA LEU A 287 -22.17 -2.56 43.98
C LEU A 287 -21.85 -4.04 44.24
N LEU A 288 -21.53 -4.79 43.18
CA LEU A 288 -21.10 -6.19 43.26
C LEU A 288 -19.81 -6.32 44.08
N LYS A 289 -18.83 -5.43 43.87
CA LYS A 289 -17.57 -5.41 44.61
C LYS A 289 -17.79 -5.15 46.11
N GLU A 290 -18.67 -4.21 46.45
CA GLU A 290 -19.05 -3.94 47.85
C GLU A 290 -19.74 -5.15 48.50
N GLN A 291 -20.77 -5.72 47.84
CA GLN A 291 -21.47 -6.89 48.35
C GLN A 291 -20.55 -8.11 48.48
N LEU A 292 -19.61 -8.31 47.54
CA LEU A 292 -18.57 -9.34 47.64
C LEU A 292 -17.69 -9.12 48.87
N SER A 293 -17.25 -7.89 49.13
CA SER A 293 -16.46 -7.56 50.31
C SER A 293 -17.21 -7.88 51.60
N ASP A 294 -18.49 -7.47 51.71
CA ASP A 294 -19.34 -7.76 52.87
C ASP A 294 -19.52 -9.26 53.11
N VAL A 295 -19.77 -10.02 52.04
CA VAL A 295 -19.95 -11.47 52.12
C VAL A 295 -18.64 -12.16 52.50
N LEU A 296 -17.49 -11.69 51.99
CA LEU A 296 -16.17 -12.23 52.34
C LEU A 296 -15.80 -11.99 53.81
N GLN A 297 -16.19 -10.85 54.40
CA GLN A 297 -15.98 -10.57 55.83
C GLN A 297 -16.73 -11.54 56.76
N THR A 298 -17.78 -12.23 56.27
CA THR A 298 -18.48 -13.27 57.05
C THR A 298 -17.74 -14.61 57.14
N LEU A 299 -16.62 -14.75 56.41
CA LEU A 299 -15.72 -15.89 56.49
C LEU A 299 -14.68 -15.66 57.59
N THR A 300 -13.91 -16.70 57.90
CA THR A 300 -12.75 -16.52 58.77
C THR A 300 -11.64 -15.76 58.04
N GLN A 301 -10.84 -14.93 58.72
CA GLN A 301 -9.74 -14.16 58.11
C GLN A 301 -8.82 -15.01 57.21
N ARG A 302 -8.57 -16.28 57.59
CA ARG A 302 -7.78 -17.21 56.77
C ARG A 302 -8.50 -17.62 55.48
N GLU A 303 -9.80 -17.89 55.53
CA GLU A 303 -10.60 -18.26 54.35
C GLU A 303 -10.77 -17.06 53.40
N GLU A 304 -11.06 -15.87 53.94
CA GLU A 304 -11.18 -14.62 53.18
C GLU A 304 -9.90 -14.29 52.41
N LYS A 305 -8.75 -14.28 53.12
CA LYS A 305 -7.47 -13.90 52.53
C LYS A 305 -7.00 -14.91 51.46
N VAL A 306 -7.29 -16.21 51.63
CA VAL A 306 -7.06 -17.22 50.59
C VAL A 306 -7.88 -16.92 49.33
N LEU A 307 -9.15 -16.55 49.46
CA LEU A 307 -10.00 -16.21 48.32
C LEU A 307 -9.57 -14.91 47.62
N ARG A 308 -9.25 -13.84 48.38
CA ARG A 308 -8.77 -12.57 47.80
C ARG A 308 -7.50 -12.77 46.97
N LEU A 309 -6.54 -13.53 47.49
CA LEU A 309 -5.27 -13.81 46.82
C LEU A 309 -5.44 -14.77 45.63
N ARG A 310 -6.31 -15.77 45.75
CA ARG A 310 -6.55 -16.77 44.69
C ARG A 310 -7.22 -16.15 43.48
N PHE A 311 -8.28 -15.36 43.70
CA PHE A 311 -9.07 -14.73 42.64
C PHE A 311 -8.58 -13.34 42.26
N GLY A 312 -7.58 -12.79 42.96
CA GLY A 312 -6.99 -11.49 42.64
C GLY A 312 -7.93 -10.32 42.90
N LEU A 313 -8.77 -10.40 43.94
CA LEU A 313 -9.79 -9.38 44.24
C LEU A 313 -9.21 -8.04 44.76
N GLU A 314 -7.96 -8.04 45.25
CA GLU A 314 -7.23 -6.83 45.68
C GLU A 314 -6.28 -6.32 44.57
N ASP A 315 -5.39 -7.18 44.08
CA ASP A 315 -4.30 -6.78 43.17
C ASP A 315 -4.61 -7.00 41.67
N GLY A 316 -5.79 -7.51 41.33
CA GLY A 316 -6.18 -7.89 39.95
C GLY A 316 -5.42 -9.12 39.40
N ARG A 317 -4.49 -9.70 40.16
CA ARG A 317 -3.68 -10.86 39.77
C ARG A 317 -4.13 -12.12 40.51
N SER A 318 -4.57 -13.13 39.75
CA SER A 318 -4.87 -14.44 40.31
C SER A 318 -3.59 -15.21 40.64
N ARG A 319 -3.44 -15.65 41.89
CA ARG A 319 -2.28 -16.46 42.34
C ARG A 319 -2.60 -17.94 42.26
N THR A 320 -1.60 -18.78 42.04
CA THR A 320 -1.78 -20.25 42.05
C THR A 320 -1.90 -20.78 43.48
N LEU A 321 -2.48 -21.98 43.66
CA LEU A 321 -2.62 -22.62 44.98
C LEU A 321 -1.27 -22.84 45.69
N GLU A 322 -0.19 -22.99 44.92
CA GLU A 322 1.16 -23.19 45.45
C GLU A 322 1.77 -21.88 45.93
N GLU A 323 1.59 -20.79 45.19
CA GLU A 323 2.01 -19.44 45.60
C GLU A 323 1.26 -18.97 46.85
N VAL A 324 -0.05 -19.16 46.90
CA VAL A 324 -0.86 -18.89 48.10
C VAL A 324 -0.40 -19.79 49.26
N GLY A 325 -0.09 -21.06 48.99
CA GLY A 325 0.44 -21.98 49.99
C GLY A 325 1.75 -21.50 50.63
N LYS A 326 2.68 -20.96 49.82
CA LYS A 326 3.93 -20.36 50.31
C LYS A 326 3.66 -19.18 51.25
N GLU A 327 2.72 -18.31 50.91
CA GLU A 327 2.39 -17.11 51.72
C GLU A 327 1.76 -17.46 53.08
N PHE A 328 0.99 -18.54 53.16
CA PHE A 328 0.40 -19.02 54.42
C PHE A 328 1.25 -20.06 55.17
N ASN A 329 2.42 -20.44 54.64
CA ASN A 329 3.25 -21.55 55.13
C ASN A 329 2.47 -22.88 55.25
N VAL A 330 1.71 -23.23 54.21
CA VAL A 330 0.90 -24.45 54.18
C VAL A 330 1.04 -25.16 52.82
N THR A 331 0.82 -26.48 52.81
CA THR A 331 0.84 -27.25 51.58
C THR A 331 -0.27 -26.82 50.61
N ARG A 332 0.00 -26.95 49.30
CA ARG A 332 -0.97 -26.71 48.22
C ARG A 332 -2.33 -27.36 48.48
N GLU A 333 -2.33 -28.63 48.89
CA GLU A 333 -3.57 -29.39 49.12
C GLU A 333 -4.38 -28.82 50.28
N ARG A 334 -3.71 -28.24 51.28
CA ARG A 334 -4.41 -27.61 52.41
C ARG A 334 -5.08 -26.30 52.00
N ILE A 335 -4.47 -25.49 51.11
CA ILE A 335 -5.13 -24.30 50.53
C ILE A 335 -6.36 -24.70 49.72
N ARG A 336 -6.26 -25.76 48.91
CA ARG A 336 -7.41 -26.31 48.17
C ARG A 336 -8.58 -26.71 49.08
N GLN A 337 -8.28 -27.34 50.23
CA GLN A 337 -9.29 -27.68 51.23
C GLN A 337 -9.95 -26.43 51.85
N ILE A 338 -9.16 -25.39 52.14
CA ILE A 338 -9.67 -24.13 52.71
C ILE A 338 -10.57 -23.42 51.69
N GLU A 339 -10.14 -23.35 50.42
CA GLU A 339 -10.93 -22.80 49.32
C GLU A 339 -12.26 -23.54 49.15
N ALA A 340 -12.23 -24.87 49.05
CA ALA A 340 -13.44 -25.67 48.89
C ALA A 340 -14.41 -25.49 50.08
N LYS A 341 -13.88 -25.38 51.30
CA LYS A 341 -14.67 -25.12 52.50
C LYS A 341 -15.27 -23.71 52.48
N ALA A 342 -14.52 -22.70 52.06
CA ALA A 342 -14.97 -21.32 51.95
C ALA A 342 -16.08 -21.18 50.88
N LEU A 343 -15.87 -21.75 49.69
CA LEU A 343 -16.88 -21.79 48.62
C LEU A 343 -18.15 -22.51 49.06
N ARG A 344 -18.04 -23.61 49.82
CA ARG A 344 -19.20 -24.33 50.37
C ARG A 344 -19.99 -23.46 51.36
N LYS A 345 -19.32 -22.63 52.18
CA LYS A 345 -19.98 -21.68 53.09
C LYS A 345 -20.67 -20.54 52.32
N LEU A 346 -20.01 -20.02 51.28
CA LEU A 346 -20.56 -18.97 50.42
C LEU A 346 -21.79 -19.44 49.63
N ARG A 347 -21.86 -20.73 49.29
CA ARG A 347 -23.00 -21.35 48.60
C ARG A 347 -24.25 -21.52 49.49
N HIS A 348 -24.17 -21.21 50.78
CA HIS A 348 -25.33 -21.29 51.66
C HIS A 348 -26.36 -20.20 51.28
N PRO A 349 -27.67 -20.51 51.18
CA PRO A 349 -28.69 -19.61 50.65
C PRO A 349 -28.73 -18.23 51.30
N SER A 350 -28.46 -18.14 52.60
CA SER A 350 -28.44 -16.86 53.33
C SER A 350 -27.32 -15.90 52.88
N ARG A 351 -26.22 -16.42 52.34
CA ARG A 351 -25.08 -15.63 51.82
C ARG A 351 -25.15 -15.47 50.31
N SER A 352 -25.51 -16.53 49.59
CA SER A 352 -25.59 -16.52 48.13
C SER A 352 -26.74 -15.68 47.59
N LYS A 353 -27.83 -15.50 48.34
CA LYS A 353 -28.99 -14.72 47.87
C LYS A 353 -28.62 -13.28 47.48
N LYS A 354 -27.72 -12.64 48.24
CA LYS A 354 -27.24 -11.26 47.95
C LYS A 354 -26.41 -11.16 46.66
N LEU A 355 -25.74 -12.24 46.29
CA LEU A 355 -24.86 -12.30 45.12
C LEU A 355 -25.57 -12.86 43.88
N LYS A 356 -26.73 -13.51 44.07
CA LYS A 356 -27.49 -14.15 43.00
C LYS A 356 -28.13 -13.13 42.06
N ASP A 357 -28.44 -11.95 42.57
CA ASP A 357 -29.07 -10.86 41.82
C ASP A 357 -28.11 -10.19 40.81
N PHE A 358 -26.82 -10.55 40.81
CA PHE A 358 -25.78 -10.05 39.89
C PHE A 358 -25.31 -11.10 38.86
N LEU A 359 -26.01 -12.24 38.77
CA LEU A 359 -25.71 -13.33 37.84
C LEU A 359 -26.57 -13.30 36.56
N ASP A 360 -27.56 -12.41 36.53
CA ASP A 360 -28.34 -12.02 35.35
C ASP A 360 -27.69 -10.78 34.73
#